data_AF-A0A9D2NZ48-F1
#
_entry.id   AF-A0A9D2NZ48-F1
#
_cell.length_a   1.000
_cell.length_b   1.000
_cell.length_c   1.000
_cell.angle_alpha   90.00
_cell.angle_beta   90.00
_cell.angle_gamma   90.00
#
_symmetry.space_group_name_H-M   'P 1'
#
loop_
_entity.id
_entity.type
_entity.pdbx_description
1 polymer ?
#
loop_
_entity_poly.entity_id
_entity_poly.type
_entity_poly.pdbx_seq_one_letter_code
_entity_poly.pdbx_strand_id
1 'polypeptide(L)' 'MDLRDNQILVGELLDHPAAHAVFQRRFGKLLQHPMVPAARSLTLQQLIGFAQLYLPKAVIQDTLQELRRL' A
#
# COMPACT_ATOMS: atom_id res chain seq x y z
N MET A 1 8.04 -7.81 -5.48
CA MET A 1 7.45 -7.69 -6.82
C MET A 1 7.96 -6.40 -7.43
N ASP A 2 7.77 -6.18 -8.73
CA ASP A 2 8.18 -4.92 -9.33
C ASP A 2 7.23 -3.79 -8.90
N LEU A 3 7.72 -2.91 -8.03
CA LEU A 3 6.98 -1.74 -7.56
C LEU A 3 7.14 -0.52 -8.48
N ARG A 4 7.95 -0.63 -9.55
CA ARG A 4 8.24 0.45 -10.51
C ARG A 4 8.63 1.75 -9.79
N ASP A 5 9.61 1.67 -8.88
CA ASP A 5 10.02 2.80 -8.02
C ASP A 5 8.87 3.43 -7.21
N ASN A 6 7.94 2.60 -6.75
CA ASN A 6 6.70 2.99 -6.05
C ASN A 6 5.71 3.79 -6.93
N GLN A 7 5.83 3.73 -8.25
CA GLN A 7 4.87 4.31 -9.19
C GLN A 7 3.72 3.37 -9.53
N ILE A 8 3.81 2.09 -9.14
CA ILE A 8 2.68 1.14 -9.25
C ILE A 8 1.43 1.70 -8.58
N LEU A 9 0.28 1.50 -9.21
CA LEU A 9 -1.01 1.89 -8.64
C LEU A 9 -1.36 1.00 -7.45
N VAL A 10 -2.00 1.58 -6.46
CA VAL A 10 -2.52 0.82 -5.31
C VAL A 10 -3.56 -0.19 -5.78
N GLY A 11 -4.36 0.13 -6.80
CA GLY A 11 -5.30 -0.81 -7.41
C GLY A 11 -4.59 -2.08 -7.90
N GLU A 12 -3.48 -1.92 -8.60
CA GLU A 12 -2.68 -3.03 -9.11
C GLU A 12 -2.03 -3.86 -7.98
N LEU A 13 -1.61 -3.21 -6.88
CA LEU A 13 -1.14 -3.91 -5.68
C LEU A 13 -2.25 -4.71 -4.99
N LEU A 14 -3.46 -4.15 -4.93
CA LEU A 14 -4.60 -4.82 -4.30
C LEU A 14 -5.20 -5.93 -5.18
N ASP A 15 -4.99 -5.88 -6.49
CA ASP A 15 -5.35 -6.96 -7.42
C ASP A 15 -4.39 -8.15 -7.33
N HIS A 16 -3.16 -7.92 -6.86
CA HIS A 16 -2.20 -8.99 -6.61
C HIS A 16 -2.45 -9.64 -5.23
N PRO A 17 -2.84 -10.94 -5.15
CA PRO A 17 -3.29 -11.55 -3.90
C PRO A 17 -2.24 -11.52 -2.78
N ALA A 18 -0.96 -11.69 -3.13
CA ALA A 18 0.13 -11.60 -2.16
C ALA A 18 0.32 -10.18 -1.59
N ALA A 19 0.28 -9.13 -2.43
CA ALA A 19 0.37 -7.75 -1.95
C ALA A 19 -0.89 -7.33 -1.21
N HIS A 20 -2.08 -7.74 -1.67
CA HIS A 20 -3.34 -7.55 -0.95
C HIS A 20 -3.25 -8.11 0.48
N ALA A 21 -2.69 -9.31 0.67
CA ALA A 21 -2.49 -9.89 1.99
C ALA A 21 -1.53 -9.08 2.89
N VAL A 22 -0.45 -8.52 2.32
CA VAL A 22 0.46 -7.61 3.06
C VAL A 22 -0.29 -6.34 3.47
N PHE A 23 -1.06 -5.74 2.55
CA PHE A 23 -1.87 -4.56 2.84
C PHE A 23 -2.97 -4.84 3.86
N GLN A 24 -3.62 -5.99 3.79
CA GLN A 24 -4.66 -6.37 4.73
C GLN A 24 -4.11 -6.59 6.14
N ARG A 25 -2.91 -7.17 6.27
CA ARG A 25 -2.25 -7.36 7.57
C ARG A 25 -1.85 -6.04 8.22
N ARG A 26 -1.35 -5.07 7.45
CA ARG A 26 -0.83 -3.79 7.97
C ARG A 26 -1.88 -2.68 8.02
N PHE A 27 -2.77 -2.65 7.04
CA PHE A 27 -3.75 -1.59 6.78
C PHE A 27 -5.19 -2.12 6.74
N GLY A 28 -5.48 -3.32 7.26
CA GLY A 28 -6.82 -3.93 7.16
C GLY A 28 -7.98 -3.04 7.64
N LYS A 29 -7.75 -2.21 8.67
CA LYS A 29 -8.73 -1.20 9.11
C LYS A 29 -8.91 -0.05 8.12
N LEU A 30 -7.85 0.35 7.42
CA LEU A 30 -7.87 1.40 6.39
C LEU A 30 -8.46 0.88 5.07
N LEU A 31 -8.37 -0.42 4.79
CA LEU A 31 -9.06 -1.06 3.65
C LEU A 31 -10.59 -1.07 3.80
N GLN A 32 -11.12 -0.77 4.99
CA GLN A 32 -12.56 -0.58 5.22
C GLN A 32 -12.99 0.88 5.06
N HIS A 33 -12.06 1.79 4.73
CA HIS A 33 -12.37 3.21 4.59
C HIS A 33 -13.13 3.49 3.28
N PRO A 34 -14.15 4.37 3.26
CA PRO A 34 -14.91 4.70 2.05
C PRO A 34 -14.05 5.32 0.94
N MET A 35 -12.84 5.77 1.25
CA MET A 35 -11.89 6.31 0.27
C MET A 35 -10.99 5.25 -0.38
N VAL A 36 -11.12 3.96 -0.04
CA VAL A 36 -10.31 2.89 -0.65
C VAL A 36 -10.46 2.83 -2.18
N PRO A 37 -11.68 2.92 -2.76
CA PRO A 37 -11.82 2.99 -4.21
C PRO A 37 -11.07 4.17 -4.83
N ALA A 38 -11.04 5.33 -4.15
CA ALA A 38 -10.27 6.49 -4.59
C ALA A 38 -8.76 6.27 -4.40
N ALA A 39 -8.34 5.53 -3.37
CA ALA A 39 -6.94 5.20 -3.16
C ALA A 39 -6.40 4.25 -4.25
N ARG A 40 -7.24 3.42 -4.87
CA ARG A 40 -6.85 2.49 -5.95
C ARG A 40 -6.27 3.19 -7.18
N SER A 41 -6.68 4.43 -7.46
CA SER A 41 -6.13 5.23 -8.57
C SER A 41 -4.87 6.01 -8.22
N LEU A 42 -4.43 5.97 -6.95
CA LEU A 42 -3.19 6.59 -6.51
C LEU A 42 -2.01 5.67 -6.74
N THR A 43 -0.82 6.26 -6.90
CA THR A 43 0.44 5.51 -6.87
C THR A 43 0.79 5.12 -5.43
N LEU A 44 1.58 4.07 -5.28
CA LEU A 44 2.12 3.65 -3.99
C LEU A 44 2.86 4.80 -3.29
N GLN A 45 3.64 5.60 -4.03
CA GLN A 45 4.33 6.78 -3.50
C GLN A 45 3.36 7.83 -2.94
N GLN A 46 2.27 8.13 -3.65
CA GLN A 46 1.25 9.06 -3.17
C GLN A 46 0.57 8.53 -1.90
N LEU A 47 0.21 7.24 -1.89
CA LEU A 47 -0.38 6.60 -0.72
C LEU A 47 0.54 6.70 0.50
N ILE A 48 1.85 6.46 0.32
CA ILE A 48 2.85 6.60 1.38
C ILE A 48 2.89 8.02 1.93
N GLY A 49 2.81 9.04 1.07
CA GLY A 49 2.75 10.44 1.49
C GLY A 49 1.59 10.71 2.45
N PHE A 50 0.40 10.18 2.15
CA PHE A 50 -0.76 10.29 3.05
C PHE A 50 -0.60 9.40 4.29
N ALA A 51 -0.10 8.18 4.13
CA ALA A 51 0.07 7.21 5.21
C ALA A 51 1.03 7.71 6.30
N GLN A 52 2.04 8.52 5.96
CA GLN A 52 2.97 9.12 6.92
C GLN A 52 2.28 10.02 7.97
N LEU A 53 1.08 10.54 7.66
CA LEU A 53 0.29 11.34 8.61
C LEU A 53 -0.41 10.49 9.67
N TYR A 54 -0.63 9.20 9.37
CA TYR A 54 -1.43 8.30 10.19
C TYR A 54 -0.63 7.13 10.76
N LEU A 55 0.55 6.84 10.19
CA LEU A 55 1.35 5.65 10.50
C LEU A 55 2.81 6.00 10.76
N PRO A 56 3.47 5.28 11.69
CA PRO A 56 4.89 5.42 11.91
C PRO A 56 5.70 5.06 10.66
N LYS A 57 6.79 5.79 10.42
CA LYS A 57 7.71 5.57 9.29
C LYS A 57 8.21 4.12 9.21
N ALA A 58 8.48 3.48 10.36
CA ALA A 58 8.92 2.09 10.44
C ALA A 58 7.90 1.13 9.80
N VAL A 59 6.61 1.29 10.10
CA VAL A 59 5.54 0.44 9.56
C VAL A 59 5.46 0.55 8.03
N ILE A 60 5.63 1.77 7.51
CA ILE A 60 5.63 2.04 6.06
C ILE A 60 6.83 1.36 5.40
N GLN A 61 8.03 1.52 5.98
CA GLN A 61 9.25 0.91 5.46
C GLN A 61 9.21 -0.61 5.49
N ASP A 62 8.74 -1.20 6.59
CA ASP A 62 8.58 -2.66 6.71
C ASP A 62 7.62 -3.20 5.65
N THR A 63 6.50 -2.50 5.43
CA THR A 63 5.53 -2.87 4.38
C THR A 63 6.18 -2.79 3.01
N LEU A 64 6.90 -1.72 2.69
CA LEU A 64 7.59 -1.56 1.42
C LEU A 64 8.62 -2.66 1.17
N GLN A 65 9.39 -3.03 2.20
CA GLN A 65 10.35 -4.13 2.10
C GLN A 65 9.66 -5.46 1.88
N GLU A 66 8.55 -5.73 2.57
CA GLU A 66 7.76 -6.95 2.39
C GLU A 66 7.22 -7.03 0.95
N LEU A 67 6.65 -5.93 0.42
CA LEU A 67 6.18 -5.85 -0.97
C LEU A 67 7.31 -6.05 -1.99
N ARG A 68 8.51 -5.50 -1.75
CA ARG A 68 9.67 -5.70 -2.65
C ARG A 68 10.13 -7.15 -2.72
N ARG A 69 9.97 -7.91 -1.63
CA ARG A 69 10.35 -9.34 -1.55
C ARG A 69 9.33 -10.31 -2.17
N LEU A 70 8.12 -9.83 -2.47
CA LEU A 70 7.12 -10.60 -3.23
C LEU A 70 7.49 -10.75 -4.72
#